data_AF-A0A9W8XJR8-F1
#
_entry.id   AF-A0A9W8XJR8-F1
#
_cell.length_a   1.000
_cell.length_b   1.000
_cell.length_c   1.000
_cell.angle_alpha   90.00
_cell.angle_beta   90.00
_cell.angle_gamma   90.00
#
_symmetry.space_group_name_H-M   'P 1'
#
loop_
_entity.id
_entity.type
_entity.pdbx_description
1 polymer ?
#
loop_
_entity_poly.entity_id
_entity_poly.type
_entity_poly.pdbx_seq_one_letter_code
_entity_poly.pdbx_strand_id
1 'polypeptide(L)'
;MNTAAALTRAEIHALSDADRSCEDANRQLGQAGAHRDAADSGIFEESLRLKNTLDAYETQAKSKPSWEALAVLVNCEYRLYVLNQTTPLRNNPFLSHWVEAVQRLGTPSAQNDAKVHDSITSDEVNTVRMELIKALVQSRNPSQFARASPRQLHNNYVELRQTSLFNMRTYVRMLEEEGIYERTPEPDGDSPKSTASSPAKHSAGKLNEFQRWKLGMLSRLETEPEHAIPELTHLPIELSSLDFLTTLLQENTLQALNIEPAPVIADYIQHALRTMEQMGRGPGETGAAEAEAEVLLESGREAQTRAVKLLLLFMRNLIRKALLPLESIYFEIQEICVRYVWIREVRGLQSFCGRSWRGTR
;
A
#
# COMPACT_ATOMS: atom_id res chain seq x y z
N MET A 1 7.89 6.44 -12.54
CA MET A 1 6.79 5.46 -12.74
C MET A 1 5.51 6.18 -13.15
N ASN A 2 4.92 5.79 -14.28
CA ASN A 2 3.63 6.33 -14.72
C ASN A 2 2.50 5.51 -14.09
N THR A 3 1.89 6.02 -13.02
CA THR A 3 0.84 5.31 -12.26
C THR A 3 -0.47 5.13 -13.03
N ALA A 4 -0.64 5.86 -14.15
CA ALA A 4 -1.79 5.76 -15.05
C ALA A 4 -1.53 4.85 -16.26
N ALA A 5 -0.39 4.15 -16.31
CA ALA A 5 -0.10 3.25 -17.42
C ALA A 5 -1.12 2.11 -17.47
N ALA A 6 -1.68 1.84 -18.66
CA ALA A 6 -2.55 0.70 -18.94
C ALA A 6 -1.89 -0.24 -19.95
N LEU A 7 -2.55 -1.36 -20.28
CA LEU A 7 -2.15 -2.20 -21.41
C LEU A 7 -2.33 -1.44 -22.73
N THR A 8 -1.41 -1.68 -23.66
CA THR A 8 -1.49 -1.16 -25.03
C THR A 8 -2.57 -1.90 -25.81
N ARG A 9 -2.94 -1.38 -26.98
CA ARG A 9 -3.94 -1.99 -27.86
C ARG A 9 -3.55 -3.41 -28.30
N ALA A 10 -2.26 -3.64 -28.56
CA ALA A 10 -1.76 -4.95 -28.98
C ALA A 10 -1.85 -5.98 -27.83
N GLU A 11 -1.48 -5.57 -26.61
CA GLU A 11 -1.62 -6.37 -25.40
C GLU A 11 -3.10 -6.68 -25.10
N ILE A 12 -3.99 -5.69 -25.22
CA ILE A 12 -5.44 -5.90 -25.07
C ILE A 12 -5.95 -6.93 -26.09
N HIS A 13 -5.59 -6.79 -27.36
CA HIS A 13 -5.99 -7.73 -28.42
C HIS A 13 -5.52 -9.17 -28.12
N ALA A 14 -4.36 -9.35 -27.47
CA ALA A 14 -3.88 -10.67 -27.04
C ALA A 14 -4.77 -11.31 -25.96
N LEU A 15 -5.53 -10.51 -25.20
CA LEU A 15 -6.43 -10.95 -24.13
C LEU A 15 -7.91 -11.01 -24.53
N SER A 16 -8.30 -10.44 -25.67
CA SER A 16 -9.70 -10.27 -26.11
C SER A 16 -10.40 -11.55 -26.61
N ASP A 17 -9.66 -12.64 -26.83
CA ASP A 17 -10.20 -13.89 -27.38
C ASP A 17 -10.88 -14.75 -26.29
N ALA A 18 -12.21 -14.86 -26.36
CA ALA A 18 -13.02 -15.54 -25.33
C ALA A 18 -12.96 -17.07 -25.38
N ASP A 19 -12.47 -17.65 -26.48
CA ASP A 19 -12.35 -19.10 -26.65
C ASP A 19 -10.95 -19.60 -26.29
N ARG A 20 -10.00 -18.68 -26.10
CA ARG A 20 -8.63 -18.96 -25.70
C ARG A 20 -8.52 -19.29 -24.22
N SER A 21 -7.63 -20.22 -23.88
CA SER A 21 -7.29 -20.52 -22.49
C SER A 21 -6.59 -19.33 -21.82
N CYS A 22 -6.78 -19.17 -20.51
CA CYS A 22 -6.10 -18.14 -19.73
C CYS A 22 -4.57 -18.20 -19.85
N GLU A 23 -3.99 -19.40 -19.90
CA GLU A 23 -2.54 -19.59 -20.07
C GLU A 23 -2.05 -19.11 -21.44
N ASP A 24 -2.75 -19.50 -22.52
CA ASP A 24 -2.36 -19.11 -23.87
C ASP A 24 -2.54 -17.61 -24.11
N ALA A 25 -3.60 -17.00 -23.56
CA ALA A 25 -3.81 -15.55 -23.58
C ALA A 25 -2.65 -14.82 -22.89
N ASN A 26 -2.23 -15.28 -21.71
CA ASN A 26 -1.10 -14.71 -20.98
C ASN A 26 0.25 -14.92 -21.68
N ARG A 27 0.43 -16.05 -22.36
CA ARG A 27 1.62 -16.31 -23.18
C ARG A 27 1.71 -15.30 -24.33
N GLN A 28 0.59 -15.04 -25.01
CA GLN A 28 0.54 -14.03 -26.08
C GLN A 28 0.70 -12.61 -25.55
N LEU A 29 0.16 -12.29 -24.36
CA LEU A 29 0.39 -11.02 -23.69
C LEU A 29 1.89 -10.78 -23.46
N GLY A 30 2.61 -11.79 -22.96
CA GLY A 30 4.06 -11.72 -22.77
C GLY A 30 4.82 -11.49 -24.07
N GLN A 31 4.39 -12.11 -25.17
CA GLN A 31 4.98 -11.89 -26.51
C GLN A 31 4.70 -10.49 -27.05
N ALA A 32 3.47 -9.99 -26.89
CA ALA A 32 3.09 -8.64 -27.29
C ALA A 32 3.84 -7.56 -26.49
N GLY A 33 4.12 -7.83 -25.20
CA GLY A 33 4.87 -6.96 -24.31
C GLY A 33 6.38 -6.98 -24.53
N ALA A 34 6.95 -8.01 -25.16
CA ALA A 34 8.40 -8.18 -25.35
C ALA A 34 9.07 -7.07 -26.17
N HIS A 35 8.29 -6.27 -26.91
CA HIS A 35 8.79 -5.10 -27.65
C HIS A 35 8.95 -3.85 -26.78
N ARG A 36 8.50 -3.85 -25.53
CA ARG A 36 8.88 -2.82 -24.55
C ARG A 36 10.25 -3.20 -23.99
N ASP A 37 11.17 -2.24 -24.02
CA ASP A 37 12.56 -2.36 -23.55
C ASP A 37 12.68 -3.33 -22.37
N ALA A 38 13.20 -4.53 -22.65
CA ALA A 38 13.14 -5.73 -21.82
C ALA A 38 13.91 -5.63 -20.48
N ALA A 39 14.36 -4.42 -20.10
CA ALA A 39 15.28 -4.21 -19.00
C ALA A 39 14.64 -3.64 -17.72
N ASP A 40 13.44 -3.04 -17.74
CA ASP A 40 13.04 -2.18 -16.59
C ASP A 40 11.57 -2.25 -16.11
N SER A 41 10.66 -2.97 -16.77
CA SER A 41 9.28 -3.08 -16.28
C SER A 41 9.18 -4.17 -15.20
N GLY A 42 9.36 -3.80 -13.93
CA GLY A 42 9.20 -4.72 -12.80
C GLY A 42 7.78 -5.32 -12.68
N ILE A 43 7.67 -6.46 -11.97
CA ILE A 43 6.39 -7.19 -11.72
C ILE A 43 5.29 -6.26 -11.19
N PHE A 44 5.68 -5.29 -10.35
CA PHE A 44 4.76 -4.31 -9.77
C PHE A 44 4.17 -3.37 -10.85
N GLU A 45 4.98 -2.90 -11.80
CA GLU A 45 4.49 -2.05 -12.89
C GLU A 45 3.54 -2.82 -13.81
N GLU A 46 3.87 -4.06 -14.16
CA GLU A 46 2.98 -4.94 -14.93
C GLU A 46 1.64 -5.14 -14.21
N SER A 47 1.70 -5.42 -12.90
CA SER A 47 0.51 -5.60 -12.07
C SER A 47 -0.36 -4.33 -12.02
N LEU A 48 0.26 -3.15 -11.93
CA LEU A 48 -0.45 -1.87 -11.94
C LEU A 48 -1.13 -1.59 -13.29
N ARG A 49 -0.47 -1.93 -14.40
CA ARG A 49 -1.05 -1.80 -15.76
C ARG A 49 -2.25 -2.71 -15.96
N LEU A 50 -2.17 -3.95 -15.48
CA LEU A 50 -3.27 -4.91 -15.50
C LEU A 50 -4.45 -4.36 -14.68
N LYS A 51 -4.19 -3.89 -13.46
CA LYS A 51 -5.21 -3.29 -12.59
C LYS A 51 -5.89 -2.08 -13.24
N ASN A 52 -5.13 -1.16 -13.82
CA ASN A 52 -5.68 0.01 -14.51
C ASN A 52 -6.54 -0.39 -15.72
N THR A 53 -6.14 -1.44 -16.44
CA THR A 53 -6.91 -1.98 -17.57
C THR A 53 -8.20 -2.66 -17.09
N LEU A 54 -8.15 -3.39 -15.97
CA LEU A 54 -9.32 -3.98 -15.32
C LEU A 54 -10.37 -2.92 -14.97
N ASP A 55 -9.96 -1.82 -14.34
CA ASP A 55 -10.88 -0.74 -13.95
C ASP A 55 -11.57 -0.09 -15.17
N ALA A 56 -10.81 0.12 -16.24
CA ALA A 56 -11.34 0.69 -17.49
C ALA A 56 -12.36 -0.26 -18.14
N TYR A 57 -12.01 -1.55 -18.25
CA TYR A 57 -12.88 -2.56 -18.85
C TYR A 57 -14.10 -2.89 -17.99
N GLU A 58 -14.01 -2.79 -16.66
CA GLU A 58 -15.17 -2.92 -15.79
C GLU A 58 -16.19 -1.81 -16.06
N THR A 59 -15.72 -0.57 -16.20
CA THR A 59 -16.59 0.56 -16.52
C THR A 59 -17.22 0.41 -17.90
N GLN A 60 -16.44 -0.05 -18.88
CA GLN A 60 -16.94 -0.34 -20.23
C GLN A 60 -17.98 -1.46 -20.22
N ALA A 61 -17.72 -2.58 -19.54
CA ALA A 61 -18.60 -3.75 -19.52
C ALA A 61 -19.99 -3.44 -18.93
N LYS A 62 -20.10 -2.46 -18.01
CA LYS A 62 -21.38 -2.00 -17.47
C LYS A 62 -22.28 -1.35 -18.53
N SER A 63 -21.68 -0.66 -19.51
CA SER A 63 -22.42 0.06 -20.56
C SER A 63 -22.52 -0.72 -21.87
N LYS A 64 -21.52 -1.56 -22.15
CA LYS A 64 -21.39 -2.35 -23.37
C LYS A 64 -20.81 -3.74 -23.04
N PRO A 65 -21.61 -4.63 -22.43
CA PRO A 65 -21.17 -5.99 -22.14
C PRO A 65 -20.89 -6.73 -23.45
N SER A 66 -19.79 -7.48 -23.49
CA SER A 66 -19.36 -8.24 -24.66
C SER A 66 -18.42 -9.38 -24.26
N TRP A 67 -18.32 -10.40 -25.11
CA TRP A 67 -17.38 -11.51 -24.92
C TRP A 67 -15.92 -11.04 -24.85
N GLU A 68 -15.57 -10.04 -25.65
CA GLU A 68 -14.26 -9.38 -25.59
C GLU A 68 -14.01 -8.75 -24.20
N ALA A 69 -14.97 -7.99 -23.69
CA ALA A 69 -14.82 -7.35 -22.38
C ALA A 69 -14.68 -8.39 -21.26
N LEU A 70 -15.46 -9.49 -21.31
CA LEU A 70 -15.31 -10.59 -20.37
C LEU A 70 -13.90 -11.22 -20.47
N ALA A 71 -13.42 -11.50 -21.68
CA ALA A 71 -12.13 -12.13 -21.90
C ALA A 71 -10.98 -11.28 -21.32
N VAL A 72 -10.98 -9.97 -21.58
CA VAL A 72 -9.99 -9.06 -21.01
C VAL A 72 -10.05 -9.04 -19.49
N LEU A 73 -11.26 -8.95 -18.90
CA LEU A 73 -11.42 -8.95 -17.44
C LEU A 73 -10.88 -10.24 -16.80
N VAL A 74 -11.32 -11.40 -17.31
CA VAL A 74 -10.91 -12.72 -16.81
C VAL A 74 -9.40 -12.90 -16.91
N ASN A 75 -8.81 -12.64 -18.07
CA ASN A 75 -7.39 -12.86 -18.30
C ASN A 75 -6.53 -11.91 -17.48
N CYS A 76 -6.94 -10.66 -17.31
CA CYS A 76 -6.25 -9.71 -16.44
C CYS A 76 -6.29 -10.13 -14.96
N GLU A 77 -7.44 -10.58 -14.43
CA GLU A 77 -7.52 -11.07 -13.04
C GLU A 77 -6.62 -12.30 -12.84
N TYR A 78 -6.65 -13.26 -13.78
CA TYR A 78 -5.79 -14.43 -13.74
C TYR A 78 -4.30 -14.05 -13.79
N ARG A 79 -3.89 -13.17 -14.70
CA ARG A 79 -2.49 -12.71 -14.81
C ARG A 79 -2.05 -11.97 -13.55
N LEU A 80 -2.89 -11.08 -13.03
CA LEU A 80 -2.61 -10.31 -11.82
C LEU A 80 -2.38 -11.23 -10.62
N TYR A 81 -3.18 -12.29 -10.49
CA TYR A 81 -2.98 -13.32 -9.49
C TYR A 81 -1.67 -14.09 -9.69
N VAL A 82 -1.40 -14.59 -10.91
CA VAL A 82 -0.19 -15.37 -11.22
C VAL A 82 1.09 -14.57 -10.95
N LEU A 83 1.13 -13.29 -11.29
CA LEU A 83 2.28 -12.41 -11.03
C LEU A 83 2.59 -12.27 -9.54
N ASN A 84 1.57 -12.41 -8.68
CA ASN A 84 1.69 -12.21 -7.25
C ASN A 84 1.47 -13.51 -6.45
N GLN A 85 1.46 -14.67 -7.10
CA GLN A 85 1.12 -15.96 -6.47
C GLN A 85 2.13 -16.40 -5.40
N THR A 86 3.39 -15.97 -5.53
CA THR A 86 4.46 -16.28 -4.59
C THR A 86 4.40 -15.41 -3.33
N THR A 87 3.67 -14.30 -3.39
CA THR A 87 3.47 -13.43 -2.24
C THR A 87 2.35 -14.03 -1.37
N PRO A 88 2.59 -14.30 -0.07
CA PRO A 88 1.54 -14.74 0.84
C PRO A 88 0.32 -13.84 0.73
N LEU A 89 -0.88 -14.41 0.65
CA LEU A 89 -2.10 -13.67 0.35
C LEU A 89 -2.31 -12.45 1.27
N ARG A 90 -1.99 -12.59 2.56
CA ARG A 90 -2.01 -11.51 3.55
C ARG A 90 -1.18 -10.29 3.13
N ASN A 91 -0.06 -10.51 2.46
CA ASN A 91 0.90 -9.49 2.02
C ASN A 91 0.69 -9.09 0.55
N ASN A 92 -0.34 -9.60 -0.11
CA ASN A 92 -0.56 -9.35 -1.53
C ASN A 92 -1.12 -7.93 -1.73
N PRO A 93 -0.44 -7.07 -2.52
CA PRO A 93 -0.85 -5.66 -2.69
C PRO A 93 -2.22 -5.50 -3.37
N PHE A 94 -2.75 -6.55 -4.00
CA PHE A 94 -4.04 -6.53 -4.70
C PHE A 94 -5.17 -7.24 -3.93
N LEU A 95 -4.93 -7.71 -2.69
CA LEU A 95 -5.99 -8.33 -1.86
C LEU A 95 -7.16 -7.36 -1.64
N SER A 96 -6.84 -6.14 -1.20
CA SER A 96 -7.42 -4.88 -1.68
C SER A 96 -8.61 -4.96 -2.63
N HIS A 97 -8.20 -4.84 -3.88
CA HIS A 97 -8.99 -4.86 -5.09
C HIS A 97 -9.91 -6.08 -5.18
N TRP A 98 -9.41 -7.29 -4.89
CA TRP A 98 -10.24 -8.50 -4.99
C TRP A 98 -11.39 -8.54 -3.98
N VAL A 99 -11.14 -8.12 -2.73
CA VAL A 99 -12.19 -8.04 -1.71
C VAL A 99 -13.24 -7.01 -2.10
N GLU A 100 -12.82 -5.81 -2.51
CA GLU A 100 -13.72 -4.75 -2.99
C GLU A 100 -14.54 -5.18 -4.21
N ALA A 101 -13.90 -5.88 -5.17
CA ALA A 101 -14.57 -6.39 -6.35
C ALA A 101 -15.65 -7.41 -5.99
N VAL A 102 -15.37 -8.37 -5.09
CA VAL A 102 -16.38 -9.35 -4.65
C VAL A 102 -17.54 -8.66 -3.91
N GLN A 103 -17.26 -7.68 -3.05
CA GLN A 103 -18.31 -6.90 -2.36
C GLN A 103 -19.21 -6.16 -3.36
N ARG A 104 -18.59 -5.45 -4.31
CA ARG A 104 -19.30 -4.63 -5.29
C ARG A 104 -20.12 -5.49 -6.26
N LEU A 105 -19.54 -6.57 -6.77
CA LEU A 105 -20.18 -7.45 -7.78
C LEU A 105 -21.22 -8.39 -7.16
N GLY A 106 -21.12 -8.68 -5.86
CA GLY A 106 -22.09 -9.52 -5.14
C GLY A 106 -23.40 -8.81 -4.80
N THR A 107 -23.51 -7.50 -5.01
CA THR A 107 -24.77 -6.77 -4.79
C THR A 107 -25.66 -6.95 -6.03
N PRO A 108 -26.84 -7.58 -5.89
CA PRO A 108 -27.72 -7.81 -7.04
C PRO A 108 -28.16 -6.48 -7.65
N SER A 109 -27.85 -6.28 -8.93
CA SER A 109 -28.36 -5.13 -9.69
C SER A 109 -29.83 -5.40 -10.04
N ALA A 110 -30.72 -4.45 -9.80
CA ALA A 110 -32.16 -4.59 -10.09
C ALA A 110 -32.50 -4.42 -11.59
N GLN A 111 -31.52 -4.52 -12.49
CA GLN A 111 -31.72 -4.29 -13.92
C GLN A 111 -32.12 -5.58 -14.64
N ASN A 112 -33.42 -5.76 -14.84
CA ASN A 112 -33.97 -6.79 -15.72
C ASN A 112 -33.79 -6.37 -17.19
N ASP A 113 -32.62 -6.62 -17.77
CA ASP A 113 -32.43 -6.51 -19.21
C ASP A 113 -32.94 -7.77 -19.92
N ALA A 114 -33.82 -7.59 -20.91
CA ALA A 114 -34.30 -8.69 -21.75
C ALA A 114 -33.14 -9.27 -22.58
N LYS A 115 -32.88 -10.58 -22.47
CA LYS A 115 -31.83 -11.27 -23.22
C LYS A 115 -32.06 -11.14 -24.74
N VAL A 116 -31.11 -10.53 -25.44
CA VAL A 116 -30.96 -10.68 -26.90
C VAL A 116 -30.14 -11.95 -27.15
N HIS A 117 -30.56 -12.75 -28.14
CA HIS A 117 -30.29 -14.19 -28.27
C HIS A 117 -28.81 -14.63 -28.49
N ASP A 118 -27.82 -13.76 -28.33
CA ASP A 118 -26.39 -14.11 -28.42
C ASP A 118 -25.44 -13.14 -27.68
N SER A 119 -26.00 -12.19 -26.93
CA SER A 119 -25.23 -11.17 -26.21
C SER A 119 -25.13 -11.52 -24.74
N ILE A 120 -23.91 -11.53 -24.21
CA ILE A 120 -23.65 -11.61 -22.76
C ILE A 120 -24.18 -10.36 -22.06
N THR A 121 -24.83 -10.53 -20.91
CA THR A 121 -25.32 -9.40 -20.12
C THR A 121 -24.25 -8.87 -19.14
N SER A 122 -24.43 -7.64 -18.64
CA SER A 122 -23.54 -7.08 -17.62
C SER A 122 -23.52 -7.94 -16.35
N ASP A 123 -24.67 -8.49 -15.94
CA ASP A 123 -24.77 -9.36 -14.77
C ASP A 123 -24.05 -10.68 -14.96
N GLU A 124 -24.06 -11.24 -16.17
CA GLU A 124 -23.30 -12.44 -16.50
C GLU A 124 -21.79 -12.16 -16.44
N VAL A 125 -21.33 -11.03 -16.98
CA VAL A 125 -19.91 -10.60 -16.85
C VAL A 125 -19.51 -10.48 -15.38
N ASN A 126 -20.34 -9.81 -14.58
CA ASN A 126 -20.10 -9.61 -13.15
C ASN A 126 -20.07 -10.93 -12.38
N THR A 127 -21.00 -11.84 -12.69
CA THR A 127 -21.07 -13.18 -12.07
C THR A 127 -19.80 -13.98 -12.35
N VAL A 128 -19.38 -14.06 -13.62
CA VAL A 128 -18.18 -14.81 -14.01
C VAL A 128 -16.94 -14.23 -13.33
N ARG A 129 -16.79 -12.91 -13.35
CA ARG A 129 -15.64 -12.24 -12.72
C ARG A 129 -15.63 -12.47 -11.21
N MET A 130 -16.76 -12.31 -10.54
CA MET A 130 -16.86 -12.52 -9.09
C MET A 130 -16.49 -13.95 -8.71
N GLU A 131 -17.06 -14.96 -9.36
CA GLU A 131 -16.80 -16.37 -9.05
C GLU A 131 -15.35 -16.76 -9.37
N LEU A 132 -14.77 -16.23 -10.45
CA LEU A 132 -13.34 -16.41 -10.75
C LEU A 132 -12.46 -15.82 -9.63
N ILE A 133 -12.72 -14.59 -9.17
CA ILE A 133 -11.94 -13.95 -8.10
C ILE A 133 -12.04 -14.77 -6.81
N LYS A 134 -13.25 -15.19 -6.41
CA LYS A 134 -13.46 -16.05 -5.24
C LYS A 134 -12.61 -17.30 -5.35
N ALA A 135 -12.68 -17.97 -6.49
CA ALA A 135 -12.01 -19.23 -6.73
C ALA A 135 -10.48 -19.07 -6.79
N LEU A 136 -9.95 -17.99 -7.38
CA LEU A 136 -8.51 -17.66 -7.38
C LEU A 136 -7.98 -17.44 -5.97
N VAL A 137 -8.63 -16.56 -5.21
CA VAL A 137 -8.21 -16.17 -3.85
C VAL A 137 -8.28 -17.35 -2.88
N GLN A 138 -9.25 -18.26 -3.06
CA GLN A 138 -9.37 -19.48 -2.26
C GLN A 138 -8.42 -20.61 -2.71
N SER A 139 -8.07 -20.65 -4.00
CA SER A 139 -7.22 -21.70 -4.53
C SER A 139 -5.77 -21.53 -4.10
N ARG A 140 -5.11 -22.65 -3.82
CA ARG A 140 -3.64 -22.71 -3.70
C ARG A 140 -2.97 -23.06 -5.04
N ASN A 141 -3.75 -23.29 -6.10
CA ASN A 141 -3.25 -23.79 -7.37
C ASN A 141 -3.92 -23.06 -8.55
N PRO A 142 -3.27 -22.04 -9.14
CA PRO A 142 -3.82 -21.32 -10.30
C PRO A 142 -3.89 -22.18 -11.57
N SER A 143 -3.20 -23.33 -11.61
CA SER A 143 -3.18 -24.23 -12.78
C SER A 143 -4.57 -24.75 -13.13
N GLN A 144 -5.51 -24.77 -12.17
CA GLN A 144 -6.89 -25.19 -12.45
C GLN A 144 -7.62 -24.25 -13.41
N PHE A 145 -7.22 -22.97 -13.47
CA PHE A 145 -7.81 -21.97 -14.36
C PHE A 145 -6.99 -21.76 -15.64
N ALA A 146 -5.74 -22.22 -15.66
CA ALA A 146 -4.83 -22.07 -16.79
C ALA A 146 -5.45 -22.55 -18.12
N ARG A 147 -6.17 -23.68 -18.06
CA ARG A 147 -6.79 -24.32 -19.23
C ARG A 147 -8.22 -23.85 -19.52
N ALA A 148 -8.82 -23.07 -18.63
CA ALA A 148 -10.18 -22.59 -18.82
C ALA A 148 -10.18 -21.38 -19.77
N SER A 149 -11.15 -21.31 -20.67
CA SER A 149 -11.43 -20.10 -21.44
C SER A 149 -12.50 -19.24 -20.78
N PRO A 150 -12.57 -17.92 -21.08
CA PRO A 150 -13.65 -17.06 -20.62
C PRO A 150 -15.06 -17.62 -20.93
N ARG A 151 -15.25 -18.24 -22.10
CA ARG A 151 -16.52 -18.90 -22.46
C ARG A 151 -16.82 -20.14 -21.60
N GLN A 152 -15.80 -20.94 -21.29
CA GLN A 152 -15.96 -22.08 -20.39
C GLN A 152 -16.30 -21.62 -18.96
N LEU A 153 -15.65 -20.56 -18.47
CA LEU A 153 -15.96 -19.98 -17.16
C LEU A 153 -17.38 -19.40 -17.11
N HIS A 154 -17.83 -18.75 -18.19
CA HIS A 154 -19.23 -18.33 -18.33
C HIS A 154 -20.19 -19.50 -18.24
N ASN A 155 -19.98 -20.55 -19.03
CA ASN A 155 -20.82 -21.74 -18.96
C ASN A 155 -20.84 -22.36 -17.56
N ASN A 156 -19.69 -22.42 -16.86
CA ASN A 156 -19.61 -22.99 -15.53
C ASN A 156 -20.35 -22.15 -14.47
N TYR A 157 -20.17 -20.83 -14.48
CA TYR A 157 -20.67 -19.96 -13.41
C TYR A 157 -22.08 -19.41 -13.67
N VAL A 158 -22.46 -19.23 -14.93
CA VAL A 158 -23.77 -18.70 -15.32
C VAL A 158 -24.74 -19.84 -15.64
N GLU A 159 -24.40 -20.69 -16.61
CA GLU A 159 -25.32 -21.73 -17.10
C GLU A 159 -25.43 -22.90 -16.10
N LEU A 160 -24.29 -23.39 -15.61
CA LEU A 160 -24.24 -24.49 -14.63
C LEU A 160 -24.34 -24.01 -13.17
N ARG A 161 -24.32 -22.69 -12.94
CA ARG A 161 -24.45 -22.06 -11.61
C ARG A 161 -23.49 -22.61 -10.56
N GLN A 162 -22.27 -22.94 -10.95
CA GLN A 162 -21.24 -23.39 -10.01
C GLN A 162 -20.80 -22.21 -9.14
N THR A 163 -21.32 -22.11 -7.93
CA THR A 163 -20.97 -21.05 -6.99
C THR A 163 -20.04 -21.55 -5.90
N SER A 164 -19.09 -20.71 -5.49
CA SER A 164 -18.17 -21.01 -4.39
C SER A 164 -18.60 -20.32 -3.10
N LEU A 165 -18.59 -21.06 -1.98
CA LEU A 165 -18.77 -20.47 -0.66
C LEU A 165 -17.57 -19.59 -0.35
N PHE A 166 -17.77 -18.29 -0.16
CA PHE A 166 -16.70 -17.33 0.06
C PHE A 166 -16.86 -16.61 1.40
N ASN A 167 -15.99 -16.94 2.37
CA ASN A 167 -15.96 -16.25 3.66
C ASN A 167 -15.20 -14.91 3.54
N MET A 168 -15.93 -13.88 3.12
CA MET A 168 -15.39 -12.54 2.97
C MET A 168 -14.77 -11.98 4.25
N ARG A 169 -15.31 -12.33 5.42
CA ARG A 169 -14.80 -11.85 6.72
C ARG A 169 -13.35 -12.26 6.97
N THR A 170 -12.95 -13.43 6.48
CA THR A 170 -11.55 -13.89 6.59
C THR A 170 -10.58 -12.92 5.90
N TYR A 171 -10.94 -12.43 4.71
CA TYR A 171 -10.08 -11.53 3.93
C TYR A 171 -10.17 -10.08 4.39
N VAL A 172 -11.37 -9.63 4.81
CA VAL A 172 -11.55 -8.32 5.46
C VAL A 172 -10.69 -8.25 6.72
N ARG A 173 -10.67 -9.29 7.56
CA ARG A 173 -9.83 -9.32 8.75
C ARG A 173 -8.34 -9.25 8.41
N MET A 174 -7.89 -9.91 7.34
CA MET A 174 -6.50 -9.75 6.87
C MET A 174 -6.19 -8.29 6.51
N LEU A 175 -7.11 -7.60 5.83
CA LEU A 175 -6.93 -6.19 5.47
C LEU A 175 -6.99 -5.24 6.69
N GLU A 176 -7.81 -5.56 7.69
CA GLU A 176 -7.85 -4.84 8.98
C GLU A 176 -6.57 -5.05 9.79
N GLU A 177 -6.06 -6.28 9.85
CA GLU A 177 -4.79 -6.64 10.50
C GLU A 177 -3.60 -5.91 9.84
N GLU A 178 -3.61 -5.75 8.52
CA GLU A 178 -2.58 -4.99 7.78
C GLU A 178 -2.82 -3.46 7.82
N GLY A 179 -3.85 -2.99 8.51
CA GLY A 179 -4.17 -1.55 8.62
C GLY A 179 -4.63 -0.91 7.31
N ILE A 180 -5.04 -1.70 6.32
CA ILE A 180 -5.61 -1.24 5.06
C ILE A 180 -7.07 -0.82 5.28
N TYR A 181 -7.82 -1.60 6.08
CA TYR A 181 -9.19 -1.29 6.50
C TYR A 181 -9.24 -0.83 7.96
N GLU A 182 -10.24 0.00 8.28
CA GLU A 182 -10.57 0.32 9.68
C GLU A 182 -11.18 -0.91 10.34
N ARG A 183 -10.76 -1.23 11.57
CA ARG A 183 -11.33 -2.35 12.32
C ARG A 183 -12.82 -2.13 12.50
N THR A 184 -13.62 -3.03 11.94
CA THR A 184 -15.05 -3.09 12.21
C THR A 184 -15.21 -3.32 13.71
N PRO A 185 -15.93 -2.46 14.46
CA PRO A 185 -16.18 -2.68 15.87
C PRO A 185 -16.79 -4.06 16.03
N GLU A 186 -16.12 -4.95 16.76
CA GLU A 186 -16.75 -6.22 17.07
C GLU A 186 -18.04 -5.90 17.83
N PRO A 187 -19.20 -6.44 17.42
CA PRO A 187 -20.42 -6.23 18.17
C PRO A 187 -20.15 -6.70 19.58
N ASP A 188 -20.33 -5.81 20.57
CA ASP A 188 -20.04 -6.04 21.99
C ASP A 188 -20.68 -7.36 22.44
N GLY A 189 -19.93 -8.44 22.26
CA GLY A 189 -20.31 -9.77 22.65
C GLY A 189 -19.92 -9.89 24.09
N ASP A 190 -20.91 -9.82 24.98
CA ASP A 190 -20.83 -10.10 26.41
C ASP A 190 -19.82 -11.21 26.71
N SER A 191 -18.58 -10.83 26.98
CA SER A 191 -17.55 -11.69 27.54
C SER A 191 -17.17 -11.15 28.90
N PRO A 192 -17.02 -12.04 29.89
CA PRO A 192 -17.13 -11.69 31.29
C PRO A 192 -15.95 -10.82 31.73
N LYS A 193 -16.27 -9.79 32.51
CA LYS A 193 -15.34 -8.95 33.27
C LYS A 193 -14.23 -9.78 33.90
N SER A 194 -13.05 -9.79 33.29
CA SER A 194 -11.82 -10.09 33.98
C SER A 194 -11.40 -8.87 34.79
N THR A 195 -11.49 -9.06 36.08
CA THR A 195 -11.13 -8.17 37.17
C THR A 195 -9.65 -7.79 37.13
N ALA A 196 -9.39 -6.51 37.36
CA ALA A 196 -8.20 -5.93 37.98
C ALA A 196 -6.83 -6.06 37.28
N SER A 197 -6.36 -4.92 36.77
CA SER A 197 -5.00 -4.45 37.08
C SER A 197 -4.92 -2.92 37.00
N SER A 198 -4.08 -2.39 37.88
CA SER A 198 -4.09 -1.04 38.47
C SER A 198 -3.77 0.12 37.52
N PRO A 199 -4.16 1.37 37.87
CA PRO A 199 -3.88 2.54 37.06
C PRO A 199 -2.42 2.98 37.18
N ALA A 200 -1.79 3.16 36.01
CA ALA A 200 -0.44 3.65 35.83
C ALA A 200 -0.23 5.06 36.44
N LYS A 201 0.74 5.17 37.35
CA LYS A 201 1.22 6.40 38.00
C LYS A 201 2.61 6.83 37.47
N HIS A 202 2.93 6.60 36.19
CA HIS A 202 4.29 6.79 35.66
C HIS A 202 4.50 7.92 34.64
N SER A 203 3.52 8.78 34.35
CA SER A 203 3.66 9.80 33.27
C SER A 203 4.34 11.11 33.67
N ALA A 204 4.34 11.51 34.95
CA ALA A 204 4.82 12.84 35.35
C ALA A 204 6.35 13.01 35.33
N GLY A 205 7.12 11.93 35.53
CA GLY A 205 8.59 11.99 35.60
C GLY A 205 9.28 12.19 34.26
N LYS A 206 8.75 11.56 33.19
CA LYS A 206 9.37 11.57 31.85
C LYS A 206 9.38 12.94 31.20
N LEU A 207 8.36 13.77 31.44
CA LEU A 207 8.25 15.10 30.82
C LEU A 207 9.37 16.04 31.31
N ASN A 208 9.72 15.96 32.59
CA ASN A 208 10.76 16.79 33.21
C ASN A 208 12.18 16.35 32.77
N GLU A 209 12.36 15.07 32.46
CA GLU A 209 13.63 14.57 31.93
C GLU A 209 13.89 15.08 30.50
N PHE A 210 12.88 15.01 29.63
CA PHE A 210 13.00 15.50 28.25
C PHE A 210 13.26 17.02 28.19
N GLN A 211 12.64 17.81 29.08
CA GLN A 211 12.90 19.25 29.18
C GLN A 211 14.34 19.58 29.59
N ARG A 212 14.89 18.83 30.56
CA ARG A 212 16.31 18.98 30.96
C ARG A 212 17.24 18.59 29.82
N TRP A 213 16.95 17.49 29.13
CA TRP A 213 17.68 17.08 27.94
C TRP A 213 17.64 18.15 26.84
N LYS A 214 16.47 18.76 26.57
CA LYS A 214 16.31 19.84 25.58
C LYS A 214 17.23 21.04 25.88
N LEU A 215 17.28 21.49 27.13
CA LEU A 215 18.16 22.58 27.55
C LEU A 215 19.64 22.20 27.42
N GLY A 216 20.01 20.98 27.79
CA GLY A 216 21.36 20.46 27.59
C GLY A 216 21.76 20.38 26.12
N MET A 217 20.84 19.95 25.25
CA MET A 217 21.05 19.89 23.81
C MET A 217 21.28 21.29 23.21
N LEU A 218 20.48 22.28 23.59
CA LEU A 218 20.66 23.67 23.14
C LEU A 218 22.02 24.24 23.55
N SER A 219 22.42 24.03 24.81
CA SER A 219 23.74 24.43 25.31
C SER A 219 24.89 23.78 24.52
N ARG A 220 24.79 22.48 24.21
CA ARG A 220 25.82 21.81 23.40
C ARG A 220 25.82 22.21 21.93
N LEU A 221 24.66 22.56 21.35
CA LEU A 221 24.64 23.13 20.00
C LEU A 221 25.41 24.46 19.95
N GLU A 222 25.42 25.23 21.05
CA GLU A 222 26.19 26.47 21.17
C GLU A 222 27.69 26.22 21.40
N THR A 223 28.06 25.23 22.21
CA THR A 223 29.46 25.03 22.63
C THR A 223 30.23 23.97 21.83
N GLU A 224 29.54 22.90 21.41
CA GLU A 224 30.12 21.67 20.83
C GLU A 224 29.22 21.13 19.68
N PRO A 225 28.97 21.93 18.62
CA PRO A 225 28.02 21.59 17.56
C PRO A 225 28.36 20.28 16.83
N GLU A 226 29.65 19.95 16.69
CA GLU A 226 30.13 18.73 16.05
C GLU A 226 29.72 17.44 16.78
N HIS A 227 29.45 17.50 18.08
CA HIS A 227 28.94 16.37 18.87
C HIS A 227 27.40 16.41 18.98
N ALA A 228 26.82 17.60 19.08
CA ALA A 228 25.38 17.78 19.23
C ALA A 228 24.58 17.44 17.96
N ILE A 229 25.11 17.74 16.77
CA ILE A 229 24.42 17.48 15.50
C ILE A 229 24.18 15.97 15.28
N PRO A 230 25.19 15.08 15.42
CA PRO A 230 24.95 13.64 15.36
C PRO A 230 23.84 13.18 16.31
N GLU A 231 23.82 13.63 17.56
CA GLU A 231 22.76 13.27 18.49
C GLU A 231 21.37 13.79 18.05
N LEU A 232 21.31 14.98 17.44
CA LEU A 232 20.07 15.55 16.89
C LEU A 232 19.52 14.71 15.71
N THR A 233 20.40 14.21 14.85
CA THR A 233 20.02 13.36 13.70
C THR A 233 19.54 11.96 14.11
N HIS A 234 19.93 11.49 15.30
CA HIS A 234 19.57 10.16 15.81
C HIS A 234 18.39 10.17 16.78
N LEU A 235 17.65 11.29 16.88
CA LEU A 235 16.50 11.37 17.76
C LEU A 235 15.42 10.32 17.43
N PRO A 236 14.70 9.80 18.44
CA PRO A 236 13.65 8.83 18.20
C PRO A 236 12.48 9.47 17.43
N ILE A 237 11.73 8.64 16.68
CA ILE A 237 10.55 9.05 15.89
C ILE A 237 9.34 9.20 16.83
N GLU A 238 9.44 10.13 17.76
CA GLU A 238 8.42 10.45 18.77
C GLU A 238 7.97 11.90 18.65
N LEU A 239 6.74 12.19 19.10
CA LEU A 239 6.15 13.53 19.00
C LEU A 239 7.01 14.61 19.69
N SER A 240 7.62 14.30 20.83
CA SER A 240 8.49 15.20 21.59
C SER A 240 9.75 15.60 20.79
N SER A 241 10.41 14.63 20.16
CA SER A 241 11.58 14.86 19.30
C SER A 241 11.21 15.67 18.06
N LEU A 242 10.10 15.33 17.40
CA LEU A 242 9.63 16.01 16.20
C LEU A 242 9.21 17.46 16.48
N ASP A 243 8.57 17.70 17.63
CA ASP A 243 8.22 19.05 18.11
C ASP A 243 9.46 19.87 18.42
N PHE A 244 10.48 19.26 19.05
CA PHE A 244 11.76 19.91 19.30
C PHE A 244 12.47 20.31 18.00
N LEU A 245 12.60 19.40 17.03
CA LEU A 245 13.16 19.71 15.71
C LEU A 245 12.37 20.81 14.99
N THR A 246 11.04 20.74 15.05
CA THR A 246 10.18 21.79 14.50
C THR A 246 10.45 23.14 15.16
N THR A 247 10.60 23.17 16.49
CA THR A 247 10.89 24.39 17.25
C THR A 247 12.22 25.00 16.82
N LEU A 248 13.28 24.19 16.71
CA LEU A 248 14.61 24.66 16.27
C LEU A 248 14.58 25.33 14.89
N LEU A 249 13.75 24.81 13.98
CA LEU A 249 13.56 25.39 12.65
C LEU A 249 12.70 26.65 12.68
N GLN A 250 11.61 26.64 13.44
CA GLN A 250 10.70 27.79 13.55
C GLN A 250 11.36 29.01 14.19
N GLU A 251 12.20 28.78 15.20
CA GLU A 251 12.93 29.82 15.92
C GLU A 251 14.24 30.22 15.22
N ASN A 252 14.57 29.60 14.08
CA ASN A 252 15.84 29.74 13.37
C ASN A 252 17.07 29.51 14.27
N THR A 253 16.94 28.68 15.31
CA THR A 253 18.00 28.42 16.30
C THR A 253 19.25 27.88 15.63
N LEU A 254 19.11 26.91 14.72
CA LEU A 254 20.25 26.34 13.99
C LEU A 254 20.99 27.40 13.17
N GLN A 255 20.24 28.24 12.45
CA GLN A 255 20.83 29.31 11.63
C GLN A 255 21.53 30.37 12.50
N ALA A 256 20.96 30.72 13.65
CA ALA A 256 21.58 31.65 14.60
C ALA A 256 22.93 31.13 15.15
N LEU A 257 23.12 29.81 15.16
CA LEU A 257 24.36 29.12 15.56
C LEU A 257 25.28 28.81 14.37
N ASN A 258 25.01 29.37 13.19
CA ASN A 258 25.73 29.09 11.93
C ASN A 258 25.68 27.62 11.49
N ILE A 259 24.62 26.89 11.86
CA ILE A 259 24.36 25.51 11.44
C ILE A 259 23.33 25.54 10.31
N GLU A 260 23.66 24.91 9.18
CA GLU A 260 22.73 24.78 8.07
C GLU A 260 21.63 23.76 8.42
N PRO A 261 20.34 24.14 8.45
CA PRO A 261 19.27 23.26 8.91
C PRO A 261 18.94 22.13 7.93
N ALA A 262 19.12 22.36 6.61
CA ALA A 262 18.71 21.40 5.59
C ALA A 262 19.46 20.05 5.69
N PRO A 263 20.81 20.01 5.76
CA PRO A 263 21.55 18.75 5.95
C PRO A 263 21.14 18.00 7.21
N VAL A 264 20.97 18.71 8.33
CA VAL A 264 20.62 18.12 9.63
C VAL A 264 19.26 17.42 9.57
N ILE A 265 18.27 18.04 8.95
CA ILE A 265 16.93 17.46 8.83
C ILE A 265 16.88 16.33 7.79
N ALA A 266 17.62 16.45 6.69
CA ALA A 266 17.77 15.36 5.72
C ALA A 266 18.39 14.12 6.39
N ASP A 267 19.48 14.30 7.14
CA ASP A 267 20.14 13.22 7.87
C ASP A 267 19.23 12.59 8.94
N TYR A 268 18.44 13.40 9.66
CA TYR A 268 17.40 12.89 10.56
C TYR A 268 16.38 12.01 9.84
N ILE A 269 15.84 12.48 8.70
CA ILE A 269 14.86 11.71 7.92
C ILE A 269 15.49 10.41 7.40
N GLN A 270 16.73 10.46 6.93
CA GLN A 270 17.48 9.29 6.47
C GLN A 270 17.69 8.27 7.60
N HIS A 271 18.10 8.74 8.79
CA HIS A 271 18.21 7.87 9.96
C HIS A 271 16.85 7.25 10.32
N ALA A 272 15.79 8.07 10.39
CA ALA A 272 14.43 7.60 10.68
C ALA A 272 13.94 6.53 9.68
N LEU A 273 14.22 6.70 8.38
CA LEU A 273 13.90 5.72 7.35
C LEU A 273 14.60 4.38 7.62
N ARG A 274 15.90 4.40 7.97
CA ARG A 274 16.66 3.19 8.33
C ARG A 274 16.10 2.52 9.58
N THR A 275 15.76 3.28 10.62
CA THR A 275 15.15 2.73 11.84
C THR A 275 13.80 2.07 11.53
N MET A 276 12.97 2.69 10.69
CA MET A 276 11.68 2.11 10.29
C MET A 276 11.85 0.84 9.47
N GLU A 277 12.89 0.72 8.64
CA GLU A 277 13.19 -0.54 7.95
C GLU A 277 13.49 -1.67 8.94
N GLN A 278 14.25 -1.39 9.98
CA GLN A 278 14.54 -2.37 11.04
C GLN A 278 13.27 -2.79 11.78
N MET A 279 12.34 -1.87 12.05
CA MET A 279 11.03 -2.19 12.67
C MET A 279 10.19 -3.15 11.81
N GLY A 280 10.36 -3.13 10.48
CA GLY A 280 9.61 -3.99 9.56
C GLY A 280 10.17 -5.40 9.42
N ARG A 281 11.41 -5.65 9.86
CA ARG A 281 12.02 -6.99 9.86
C ARG A 281 11.46 -7.73 11.07
N GLY A 282 10.73 -8.82 10.83
CA GLY A 282 10.15 -9.62 11.91
C GLY A 282 11.25 -10.19 12.83
N PRO A 283 10.95 -10.53 14.09
CA PRO A 283 11.92 -10.98 15.09
C PRO A 283 12.61 -12.34 14.79
N GLY A 284 12.62 -12.82 13.55
CA GLY A 284 13.17 -14.13 13.17
C GLY A 284 14.06 -14.15 11.92
N GLU A 285 14.33 -13.02 11.25
CA GLU A 285 15.17 -13.01 10.03
C GLU A 285 16.64 -12.66 10.28
N THR A 286 16.97 -12.11 11.45
CA THR A 286 18.36 -11.92 11.88
C THR A 286 18.83 -13.15 12.64
N GLY A 287 19.55 -14.02 11.94
CA GLY A 287 20.28 -15.13 12.54
C GLY A 287 21.09 -14.67 13.75
N ALA A 288 21.06 -15.50 14.79
CA ALA A 288 21.68 -15.30 16.08
C ALA A 288 23.08 -14.64 15.99
N ALA A 289 23.18 -13.41 16.48
CA ALA A 289 24.42 -12.86 17.04
C ALA A 289 24.05 -11.73 17.99
N GLU A 290 24.37 -11.97 19.26
CA GLU A 290 24.51 -11.05 20.39
C GLU A 290 24.57 -9.56 19.99
N ALA A 291 23.54 -8.81 20.37
CA ALA A 291 23.66 -7.37 20.53
C ALA A 291 22.87 -6.94 21.77
N GLU A 292 23.53 -6.10 22.54
CA GLU A 292 23.24 -5.67 23.90
C GLU A 292 21.88 -4.97 24.05
N ALA A 293 21.52 -4.71 25.30
CA ALA A 293 20.28 -4.08 25.77
C ALA A 293 20.06 -2.67 25.21
N GLU A 294 19.77 -2.56 23.92
CA GLU A 294 19.36 -1.34 23.27
C GLU A 294 17.84 -1.37 23.11
N VAL A 295 17.21 -0.35 23.72
CA VAL A 295 15.81 0.06 23.65
C VAL A 295 14.90 -0.95 22.95
N LEU A 296 14.00 -1.55 23.73
CA LEU A 296 12.93 -2.45 23.30
C LEU A 296 12.01 -1.73 22.29
N LEU A 297 12.51 -1.56 21.07
CA LEU A 297 11.83 -0.93 19.96
C LEU A 297 10.59 -1.78 19.71
N GLU A 298 9.42 -1.15 19.76
CA GLU A 298 8.20 -1.77 19.30
C GLU A 298 8.47 -2.27 17.87
N SER A 299 8.59 -3.58 17.72
CA SER A 299 8.88 -4.24 16.44
C SER A 299 7.58 -4.68 15.80
N GLY A 300 7.58 -4.73 14.47
CA GLY A 300 6.42 -5.16 13.68
C GLY A 300 5.85 -4.06 12.79
N ARG A 301 5.01 -4.50 11.84
CA ARG A 301 4.40 -3.64 10.82
C ARG A 301 3.55 -2.52 11.40
N GLU A 302 2.88 -2.73 12.53
CA GLU A 302 2.09 -1.69 13.19
C GLU A 302 2.97 -0.54 13.72
N ALA A 303 4.08 -0.87 14.38
CA ALA A 303 5.04 0.12 14.89
C ALA A 303 5.72 0.86 13.74
N GLN A 304 6.15 0.12 12.70
CA GLN A 304 6.68 0.71 11.46
C GLN A 304 5.66 1.68 10.83
N THR A 305 4.40 1.27 10.71
CA THR A 305 3.34 2.12 10.14
C THR A 305 3.12 3.38 10.97
N ARG A 306 3.11 3.27 12.30
CA ARG A 306 2.98 4.43 13.20
C ARG A 306 4.14 5.41 13.04
N ALA A 307 5.37 4.89 12.99
CA ALA A 307 6.57 5.69 12.77
C ALA A 307 6.53 6.41 11.40
N VAL A 308 6.12 5.72 10.33
CA VAL A 308 5.94 6.35 9.01
C VAL A 308 4.92 7.48 9.08
N LYS A 309 3.77 7.26 9.73
CA LYS A 309 2.74 8.30 9.86
C LYS A 309 3.25 9.53 10.62
N LEU A 310 4.03 9.35 11.68
CA LEU A 310 4.65 10.45 12.42
C LEU A 310 5.65 11.22 11.56
N LEU A 311 6.52 10.52 10.81
CA LEU A 311 7.47 11.15 9.91
C LEU A 311 6.77 11.92 8.78
N LEU A 312 5.69 11.37 8.21
CA LEU A 312 4.86 12.05 7.22
C LEU A 312 4.22 13.32 7.78
N LEU A 313 3.74 13.29 9.03
CA LEU A 313 3.20 14.48 9.69
C LEU A 313 4.27 15.56 9.85
N PHE A 314 5.47 15.17 10.28
CA PHE A 314 6.60 16.06 10.39
C PHE A 314 6.96 16.69 9.04
N MET A 315 7.16 15.90 7.99
CA MET A 315 7.46 16.42 6.64
C MET A 315 6.37 17.33 6.09
N ARG A 316 5.09 16.99 6.29
CA ARG A 316 3.98 17.88 5.89
C ARG A 316 4.04 19.21 6.63
N ASN A 317 4.38 19.19 7.91
CA ASN A 317 4.54 20.40 8.71
C ASN A 317 5.70 21.27 8.19
N LEU A 318 6.85 20.66 7.86
CA LEU A 318 7.99 21.34 7.25
C LEU A 318 7.59 22.08 5.96
N ILE A 319 6.92 21.36 5.06
CA ILE A 319 6.48 21.90 3.75
C ILE A 319 5.42 22.98 3.92
N ARG A 320 4.39 22.72 4.74
CA ARG A 320 3.24 23.63 4.89
C ARG A 320 3.65 24.95 5.53
N LYS A 321 4.58 24.92 6.48
CA LYS A 321 5.10 26.12 7.16
C LYS A 321 6.30 26.74 6.44
N ALA A 322 6.72 26.18 5.30
CA ALA A 322 7.91 26.61 4.57
C ALA A 322 9.17 26.69 5.45
N LEU A 323 9.32 25.75 6.40
CA LEU A 323 10.47 25.71 7.31
C LEU A 323 11.74 25.21 6.63
N LEU A 324 11.57 24.46 5.54
CA LEU A 324 12.65 24.05 4.65
C LEU A 324 12.20 24.19 3.19
N PRO A 325 13.11 24.54 2.27
CA PRO A 325 12.88 24.40 0.85
C PRO A 325 12.50 22.96 0.49
N LEU A 326 11.57 22.79 -0.42
CA LEU A 326 11.09 21.46 -0.80
C LEU A 326 12.18 20.68 -1.55
N GLU A 327 13.06 21.39 -2.23
CA GLU A 327 14.21 20.88 -2.97
C GLU A 327 15.23 20.24 -2.05
N SER A 328 15.36 20.72 -0.80
CA SER A 328 16.38 20.24 0.14
C SER A 328 16.05 18.90 0.78
N ILE A 329 14.78 18.46 0.70
CA ILE A 329 14.30 17.15 1.20
C ILE A 329 13.62 16.34 0.09
N TYR A 330 13.89 16.68 -1.17
CA TYR A 330 13.21 16.07 -2.30
C TYR A 330 13.48 14.56 -2.40
N PHE A 331 14.73 14.14 -2.20
CA PHE A 331 15.13 12.74 -2.31
C PHE A 331 14.52 11.90 -1.18
N GLU A 332 14.47 12.44 0.03
CA GLU A 332 13.83 11.83 1.20
C GLU A 332 12.33 11.61 0.95
N ILE A 333 11.65 12.59 0.35
CA ILE A 333 10.24 12.48 -0.03
C ILE A 333 10.04 11.41 -1.10
N GLN A 334 10.92 11.32 -2.12
CA GLN A 334 10.81 10.27 -3.13
C GLN A 334 11.03 8.89 -2.51
N GLU A 335 12.06 8.76 -1.67
CA GLU A 335 12.42 7.50 -1.01
C GLU A 335 11.26 6.97 -0.16
N ILE A 336 10.66 7.81 0.69
CA ILE A 336 9.51 7.39 1.50
C ILE A 336 8.30 7.04 0.62
N CYS A 337 8.09 7.79 -0.48
CA CYS A 337 6.98 7.55 -1.41
C CYS A 337 7.10 6.22 -2.14
N VAL A 338 8.31 5.80 -2.46
CA VAL A 338 8.59 4.51 -3.12
C VAL A 338 8.56 3.37 -2.10
N ARG A 339 9.33 3.46 -1.01
CA ARG A 339 9.49 2.36 -0.06
C ARG A 339 8.22 2.03 0.72
N TYR A 340 7.43 3.05 1.04
CA TYR A 340 6.23 2.91 1.86
C TYR A 340 4.94 3.18 1.08
N VAL A 341 4.96 2.99 -0.24
CA VAL A 341 3.82 3.24 -1.13
C VAL A 341 2.54 2.48 -0.71
N TRP A 342 2.68 1.37 -0.01
CA TRP A 342 1.59 0.55 0.51
C TRP A 342 0.79 1.25 1.62
N ILE A 343 1.40 2.20 2.35
CA ILE A 343 0.72 3.02 3.37
C ILE A 343 -0.11 4.12 2.68
N ARG A 344 -1.40 4.21 3.01
CA ARG A 344 -2.35 5.16 2.38
C ARG A 344 -1.90 6.63 2.52
N GLU A 345 -1.39 7.00 3.68
CA GLU A 345 -0.96 8.37 3.97
C GLU A 345 0.23 8.81 3.12
N VAL A 346 1.10 7.88 2.73
CA VAL A 346 2.25 8.11 1.84
C VAL A 346 1.76 8.50 0.43
N ARG A 347 0.79 7.77 -0.11
CA ARG A 347 0.14 8.12 -1.40
C ARG A 347 -0.53 9.51 -1.33
N GLY A 348 -1.09 9.84 -0.17
CA GLY A 348 -1.62 11.18 0.11
C GLY A 348 -0.54 12.27 0.12
N LEU A 349 0.66 11.97 0.63
CA LEU A 349 1.79 12.92 0.62
C LEU A 349 2.25 13.21 -0.82
N GLN A 350 2.34 12.21 -1.68
CA GLN A 350 2.74 12.40 -3.08
C GLN A 350 1.79 13.37 -3.82
N SER A 351 0.49 13.19 -3.60
CA SER A 351 -0.54 14.09 -4.14
C SER A 351 -0.44 15.51 -3.57
N PHE A 352 -0.14 15.63 -2.27
CA PHE A 352 0.08 16.91 -1.60
C PHE A 352 1.29 17.66 -2.18
N CYS A 353 2.44 16.99 -2.29
CA CYS A 353 3.65 17.58 -2.86
C CYS A 353 3.40 18.01 -4.30
N GLY A 354 2.78 17.16 -5.13
CA GLY A 354 2.47 17.52 -6.53
C GLY A 354 1.56 18.75 -6.68
N ARG A 355 0.81 19.16 -5.65
CA ARG A 355 0.08 20.45 -5.65
C ARG A 355 1.00 21.61 -5.27
N SER A 356 1.79 21.46 -4.21
CA SER A 356 2.74 22.48 -3.75
C SER A 356 3.75 22.86 -4.84
N TRP A 357 4.23 21.90 -5.63
CA TRP A 357 5.14 22.13 -6.77
C TRP A 357 4.51 22.94 -7.92
N ARG A 358 3.18 22.91 -8.06
CA ARG A 358 2.47 23.62 -9.13
C ARG A 358 2.08 25.05 -8.77
N GLY A 359 2.06 25.39 -7.47
CA GLY A 359 1.67 26.71 -6.99
C GLY A 359 2.80 27.73 -6.92
N THR A 360 4.05 27.32 -7.17
CA THR A 360 5.26 28.15 -7.05
C THR A 360 5.85 28.59 -8.40
N ARG A 361 5.18 28.28 -9.53
CA ARG A 361 5.57 28.73 -10.88
C ARG A 361 4.72 29.87 -11.39
#